data_AF-A0A519DLC8-F1
#
_entry.id   AF-A0A519DLC8-F1
#
_cell.length_a   1.000
_cell.length_b   1.000
_cell.length_c   1.000
_cell.angle_alpha   90.00
_cell.angle_beta   90.00
_cell.angle_gamma   90.00
#
_symmetry.space_group_name_H-M   'P 1'
#
loop_
_entity.id
_entity.type
_entity.pdbx_description
1 polymer ?
#
loop_
_entity_poly.entity_id
_entity_poly.type
_entity_poly.pdbx_seq_one_letter_code
_entity_poly.pdbx_strand_id
1 'polypeptide(L)'
;MSEVETEIVWTGELRRAEILLAAISPDDPDTFDASIVANPEGSADLRIIVKGESLASVRATVDDLLACLGAAESSLDVLSDS
;
A
#
# COMPACT_ATOMS: atom_id res chain seq x y z
N MET A 1 -4.72 22.09 -15.79
CA MET A 1 -4.99 21.19 -14.66
C MET A 1 -3.64 20.70 -14.16
N SER A 2 -3.41 20.74 -12.84
CA SER A 2 -2.21 20.16 -12.22
C SER A 2 -2.43 18.68 -12.00
N GLU A 3 -1.39 17.89 -12.22
CA GLU A 3 -1.36 16.46 -11.89
C GLU A 3 -0.29 16.26 -10.82
N VAL A 4 -0.62 15.48 -9.80
CA VAL A 4 0.26 15.10 -8.71
C VAL A 4 0.24 13.59 -8.61
N GLU A 5 1.42 12.99 -8.54
CA GLU A 5 1.61 11.55 -8.43
C GLU A 5 2.62 11.25 -7.32
N THR A 6 2.40 10.16 -6.59
CA THR A 6 3.35 9.61 -5.63
C THR A 6 3.30 8.09 -5.63
N GLU A 7 4.42 7.45 -5.31
CA GLU A 7 4.56 6.01 -5.19
C GLU A 7 4.93 5.65 -3.75
N ILE A 8 4.25 4.65 -3.19
CA ILE A 8 4.61 3.98 -1.94
C ILE A 8 5.13 2.59 -2.32
N VAL A 9 6.33 2.25 -1.85
CA VAL A 9 6.93 0.93 -2.04
C VAL A 9 7.19 0.31 -0.67
N TRP A 10 6.55 -0.82 -0.41
CA TRP A 10 6.82 -1.67 0.75
C TRP A 10 7.50 -2.95 0.27
N THR A 11 8.58 -3.37 0.92
CA THR A 11 9.33 -4.59 0.57
C THR A 11 9.35 -5.54 1.75
N GLY A 12 8.97 -6.79 1.52
CA GLY A 12 9.00 -7.82 2.55
C GLY A 12 8.56 -9.18 2.02
N GLU A 13 7.97 -10.02 2.86
CA GLU A 13 7.51 -11.34 2.43
C GLU A 13 6.28 -11.25 1.51
N LEU A 14 6.21 -12.12 0.49
CA LEU A 14 5.08 -12.17 -0.45
C LEU A 14 3.73 -12.30 0.27
N ARG A 15 3.65 -13.18 1.27
CA ARG A 15 2.41 -13.40 2.03
C ARG A 15 1.96 -12.14 2.78
N ARG A 16 2.92 -11.39 3.34
CA ARG A 16 2.62 -10.12 4.01
C ARG A 16 2.17 -9.06 3.00
N ALA A 17 2.80 -9.00 1.82
CA ALA A 17 2.38 -8.11 0.72
C ALA A 17 0.93 -8.39 0.28
N GLU A 18 0.55 -9.66 0.14
CA GLU A 18 -0.82 -10.07 -0.23
C GLU A 18 -1.87 -9.61 0.80
N ILE A 19 -1.53 -9.70 2.10
CA ILE A 19 -2.42 -9.28 3.18
C ILE A 19 -2.54 -7.75 3.23
N LEU A 20 -1.42 -7.03 3.08
CA LEU A 20 -1.42 -5.57 3.01
C LEU A 20 -2.23 -5.06 1.82
N LEU A 21 -2.10 -5.69 0.65
CA LEU A 21 -2.91 -5.37 -0.52
C LEU A 21 -4.41 -5.61 -0.27
N ALA A 22 -4.75 -6.73 0.37
CA ALA A 22 -6.14 -7.05 0.71
C ALA A 22 -6.74 -6.07 1.73
N ALA A 23 -5.92 -5.44 2.58
CA ALA A 23 -6.38 -4.47 3.56
C ALA A 23 -6.78 -3.12 2.94
N ILE A 24 -6.13 -2.71 1.85
CA ILE A 24 -6.40 -1.45 1.15
C ILE A 24 -7.34 -1.61 -0.05
N SER A 25 -7.50 -2.82 -0.60
CA SER A 25 -8.39 -3.08 -1.73
C SER A 25 -9.87 -2.69 -1.53
N PRO A 26 -10.43 -2.65 -0.31
CA PRO A 26 -11.78 -2.11 -0.07
C PRO A 26 -11.87 -0.59 -0.18
N ASP A 27 -10.75 0.12 -0.05
CA ASP A 27 -10.69 1.57 -0.16
C ASP A 27 -10.65 1.97 -1.65
N ASP A 28 -11.42 3.00 -2.02
CA ASP A 28 -11.89 3.28 -3.39
C ASP A 28 -10.90 2.92 -4.52
N PRO A 29 -11.24 1.96 -5.40
CA PRO A 29 -10.35 1.48 -6.47
C PRO A 29 -10.02 2.53 -7.54
N ASP A 30 -10.72 3.68 -7.53
CA ASP A 30 -10.47 4.80 -8.44
C ASP A 30 -9.41 5.78 -7.91
N THR A 31 -8.90 5.58 -6.68
CA THR A 31 -8.00 6.54 -6.00
C THR A 31 -6.52 6.16 -6.06
N PHE A 32 -6.20 4.88 -6.29
CA PHE A 32 -4.83 4.39 -6.40
C PHE A 32 -4.74 3.12 -7.26
N ASP A 33 -3.56 2.88 -7.83
CA ASP A 33 -3.20 1.62 -8.47
C ASP A 33 -2.25 0.85 -7.54
N ALA A 34 -2.51 -0.42 -7.27
CA ALA A 34 -1.64 -1.26 -6.46
C ALA A 34 -1.26 -2.58 -7.14
N SER A 35 0.00 -2.99 -7.00
CA SER A 35 0.51 -4.24 -7.57
C SER A 35 1.61 -4.86 -6.71
N ILE A 36 1.74 -6.19 -6.80
CA ILE A 36 2.80 -6.94 -6.13
C ILE A 36 3.79 -7.43 -7.18
N VAL A 37 5.08 -7.16 -6.94
CA VAL A 37 6.19 -7.65 -7.76
C VAL A 37 7.02 -8.60 -6.94
N ALA A 38 7.03 -9.89 -7.29
CA ALA A 38 7.87 -10.88 -6.63
C ALA A 38 9.35 -10.68 -7.03
N ASN A 39 10.23 -10.62 -6.03
CA ASN A 39 11.66 -10.46 -6.22
C ASN A 39 12.36 -11.84 -6.28
N PRO A 40 13.50 -11.95 -6.98
CA PRO A 40 14.24 -13.21 -7.10
C PRO A 40 14.73 -13.78 -5.77
N GLU A 41 14.87 -12.92 -4.75
CA GLU A 41 15.42 -13.26 -3.43
C GLU A 41 14.35 -13.82 -2.46
N GLY A 42 13.12 -14.04 -2.93
CA GLY A 42 12.02 -14.55 -2.11
C GLY A 42 11.23 -13.48 -1.36
N SER A 43 11.58 -12.20 -1.54
CA SER A 43 10.78 -11.05 -1.12
C SER A 43 9.78 -10.62 -2.20
N ALA A 44 8.90 -9.69 -1.87
CA ALA A 44 7.99 -9.04 -2.78
C ALA A 44 7.89 -7.54 -2.48
N ASP A 45 7.71 -6.75 -3.53
CA ASP A 45 7.41 -5.33 -3.44
C ASP A 45 5.91 -5.12 -3.63
N LEU A 46 5.24 -4.50 -2.64
CA LEU A 46 3.93 -3.91 -2.81
C LEU A 46 4.11 -2.47 -3.26
N ARG A 47 3.71 -2.17 -4.49
CA ARG A 47 3.79 -0.83 -5.10
C ARG A 47 2.41 -0.24 -5.21
N ILE A 48 2.25 0.97 -4.68
CA ILE A 48 0.99 1.71 -4.67
C ILE A 48 1.24 3.08 -5.30
N ILE A 49 0.57 3.36 -6.41
CA ILE A 49 0.65 4.63 -7.14
C ILE A 49 -0.62 5.42 -6.85
N VAL A 50 -0.47 6.62 -6.33
CA VAL A 50 -1.58 7.53 -6.02
C VAL A 50 -1.49 8.74 -6.93
N LYS A 51 -2.60 9.07 -7.59
CA LYS A 51 -2.70 10.22 -8.51
C LYS A 51 -3.83 11.14 -8.08
N GLY A 52 -3.65 12.45 -8.30
CA GLY A 52 -4.68 13.43 -8.01
C GLY A 52 -4.40 14.80 -8.59
N GLU A 53 -5.38 15.70 -8.45
CA GLU A 53 -5.31 17.04 -9.06
C GLU A 53 -4.59 18.07 -8.18
N SER A 54 -4.30 17.74 -6.92
CA SER A 54 -3.65 18.60 -5.94
C SER A 54 -2.77 17.83 -4.96
N LEU A 55 -1.78 18.50 -4.37
CA LEU A 55 -0.98 17.93 -3.29
C LEU A 55 -1.83 17.57 -2.06
N ALA A 56 -2.88 18.35 -1.79
CA ALA A 56 -3.75 18.13 -0.64
C ALA A 56 -4.59 16.84 -0.79
N SER A 57 -5.12 16.58 -2.00
CA SER A 57 -5.88 15.36 -2.28
C SER A 57 -4.98 14.13 -2.23
N VAL A 58 -3.80 14.18 -2.86
CA VAL A 58 -2.84 13.06 -2.83
C VAL A 58 -2.38 12.78 -1.39
N ARG A 59 -2.12 13.83 -0.59
CA ARG A 59 -1.76 13.66 0.83
C ARG A 59 -2.87 12.93 1.61
N ALA A 60 -4.13 13.34 1.44
CA ALA A 60 -5.24 12.71 2.14
C ALA A 60 -5.34 11.21 1.81
N THR A 61 -5.26 10.85 0.51
CA THR A 61 -5.27 9.45 0.09
C THR A 61 -4.08 8.66 0.64
N VAL A 62 -2.88 9.24 0.65
CA VAL A 62 -1.69 8.60 1.24
C VAL A 62 -1.85 8.40 2.75
N ASP A 63 -2.36 9.41 3.46
CA ASP A 63 -2.56 9.34 4.92
C ASP A 63 -3.55 8.22 5.28
N ASP A 64 -4.65 8.08 4.53
CA ASP A 64 -5.64 7.01 4.73
C ASP A 64 -5.05 5.62 4.42
N LEU A 65 -4.32 5.49 3.31
CA LEU A 65 -3.66 4.23 2.93
C LEU A 65 -2.62 3.79 3.99
N LEU A 66 -1.78 4.71 4.46
CA LEU A 66 -0.78 4.41 5.47
C LEU A 66 -1.41 4.01 6.81
N ALA A 67 -2.56 4.58 7.17
CA ALA A 67 -3.30 4.17 8.37
C ALA A 67 -3.82 2.73 8.26
N CYS A 68 -4.43 2.35 7.13
CA CYS A 68 -4.90 0.98 6.88
C CYS A 68 -3.74 -0.02 6.85
N LEU A 69 -2.65 0.31 6.14
CA LEU A 69 -1.45 -0.52 6.06
C LEU A 69 -0.81 -0.74 7.44
N GLY A 70 -0.65 0.31 8.24
CA GLY A 70 -0.08 0.20 9.58
C GLY A 70 -0.92 -0.65 10.53
N ALA A 71 -2.26 -0.58 10.42
CA ALA A 71 -3.15 -1.43 11.21
C ALA A 71 -3.07 -2.91 10.81
N ALA A 72 -3.00 -3.19 9.50
CA ALA A 72 -2.85 -4.54 8.98
C ALA A 72 -1.47 -5.13 9.33
N GLU A 73 -0.39 -4.36 9.20
CA GLU A 73 0.97 -4.77 9.56
C GLU A 73 1.10 -5.12 11.05
N SER A 74 0.57 -4.27 11.93
CA SER A 74 0.55 -4.53 13.38
C SER A 74 -0.20 -5.82 13.74
N SER A 75 -1.31 -6.08 13.05
CA SER A 75 -2.08 -7.32 13.23
C SER A 75 -1.31 -8.57 12.76
N LEU A 76 -0.45 -8.42 11.74
CA LEU A 76 0.40 -9.50 11.24
C LEU A 76 1.56 -9.81 12.19
N ASP A 77 2.19 -8.79 12.77
CA ASP A 77 3.30 -8.97 13.68
C ASP A 77 2.90 -9.75 14.93
N VAL A 78 1.69 -9.51 15.46
CA VAL A 78 1.12 -10.26 16.59
C VAL A 78 0.96 -11.76 16.28
N LEU A 79 0.67 -12.12 15.02
CA LEU A 79 0.45 -13.51 14.59
C LEU A 79 1.75 -14.28 14.31
N SER A 80 2.85 -13.57 13.99
CA SER A 80 4.16 -14.18 13.75
C SER A 80 4.98 -14.46 15.01
N ASP A 81 4.58 -13.93 16.17
CA ASP A 81 5.28 -14.09 17.46
C ASP A 81 4.61 -15.14 18.39
N SER A 82 3.86 -16.09 17.80
CA SER A 82 3.12 -17.16 18.49
C SER A 82 3.60 -18.57 18.14
#